data_AF-A0A811GBF9-F1
#
_entry.id   AF-A0A811GBF9-F1
#
_cell.length_a   1.000
_cell.length_b   1.000
_cell.length_c   1.000
_cell.angle_alpha   90.00
_cell.angle_beta   90.00
_cell.angle_gamma   90.00
#
_symmetry.space_group_name_H-M   'P 1'
#
loop_
_entity.id
_entity.type
_entity.pdbx_description
1 polymer ?
#
loop_
_entity_poly.entity_id
_entity_poly.type
_entity_poly.pdbx_seq_one_letter_code
_entity_poly.pdbx_strand_id
1 'polypeptide(L)'
;MKVYKKERLAPNIELHVMHIGEFDNEYIKIIDEEIVKICEGYSRSTIEEVKNRLLEYLKTKDLRGQQGAISEFLIHLFLNNNNYKQDCLFFNLEDGSAKKGFDGVYSKNDEIFLVESKSGGCLTKNISHLNKIRESYSGLEQYLTGKSHRRDGNPWINAYNHANQRDVKSKDNIIDKIWQLRKDFQNGIFSQVQDFNLVPCSTIYLNGEWSNLWSDNLLQEKAKLIGLKGKTIKILSITNEDISNFIKYLEVK
;
A
#
# COMPACT_ATOMS: atom_id res chain seq x y z
N MET A 1 -12.08 -10.05 3.21
CA MET A 1 -11.06 -10.17 2.13
C MET A 1 -10.52 -11.59 2.13
N LYS A 2 -10.59 -12.33 1.01
CA LYS A 2 -10.24 -13.75 0.98
C LYS A 2 -8.73 -13.92 0.77
N VAL A 3 -8.04 -14.34 1.83
CA VAL A 3 -6.64 -14.78 1.74
C VAL A 3 -6.64 -16.12 1.03
N TYR A 4 -6.11 -16.15 -0.19
CA TYR A 4 -5.96 -17.38 -0.97
C TYR A 4 -4.88 -18.27 -0.37
N LYS A 5 -3.74 -17.68 0.00
CA LYS A 5 -2.65 -18.40 0.64
C LYS A 5 -1.81 -17.50 1.54
N LYS A 6 -1.34 -18.07 2.65
CA LYS A 6 -0.36 -17.45 3.53
C LYS A 6 0.80 -18.42 3.74
N GLU A 7 2.02 -17.97 3.48
CA GLU A 7 3.22 -18.78 3.68
C GLU A 7 4.32 -17.99 4.41
N ARG A 8 5.02 -18.66 5.31
CA ARG A 8 6.27 -18.16 5.88
C ARG A 8 7.43 -18.66 5.02
N LEU A 9 8.11 -17.76 4.30
CA LEU A 9 9.19 -18.11 3.38
C LEU A 9 10.55 -18.19 4.09
N ALA A 10 10.74 -17.38 5.12
CA ALA A 10 11.91 -17.34 5.99
C ALA A 10 11.49 -16.85 7.39
N PRO A 11 12.35 -16.91 8.44
CA PRO A 11 11.98 -16.47 9.78
C PRO A 11 11.38 -15.05 9.84
N ASN A 12 11.91 -14.13 9.04
CA ASN A 12 11.51 -12.73 8.93
C ASN A 12 10.70 -12.40 7.66
N ILE A 13 10.37 -13.38 6.79
CA ILE A 13 9.67 -13.14 5.51
C ILE A 13 8.36 -13.93 5.45
N GLU A 14 7.25 -13.21 5.30
CA GLU A 14 5.90 -13.76 5.16
C GLU A 14 5.28 -13.30 3.84
N LEU A 15 4.63 -14.22 3.13
CA LEU A 15 3.91 -13.98 1.88
C LEU A 15 2.40 -14.18 2.10
N HIS A 16 1.62 -13.20 1.69
CA HIS A 16 0.16 -13.27 1.58
C HIS A 16 -0.23 -13.14 0.11
N VAL A 17 -0.96 -14.14 -0.39
CA VAL A 17 -1.55 -14.16 -1.72
C VAL A 17 -3.05 -14.04 -1.56
N MET A 18 -3.65 -13.09 -2.26
CA MET A 18 -5.01 -12.64 -2.06
C MET A 18 -5.73 -12.56 -3.39
N HIS A 19 -6.98 -12.99 -3.39
CA HIS A 19 -7.84 -13.01 -4.56
C HIS A 19 -9.01 -12.07 -4.32
N ILE A 20 -9.22 -11.16 -5.27
CA ILE A 20 -10.30 -10.18 -5.22
C ILE A 20 -11.09 -10.30 -6.52
N GLY A 21 -12.18 -11.06 -6.46
CA GLY A 21 -13.18 -11.12 -7.52
C GLY A 21 -14.31 -10.12 -7.27
N GLU A 22 -15.55 -10.56 -7.48
CA GLU A 22 -16.76 -9.82 -7.12
C GLU A 22 -16.82 -9.48 -5.62
N PHE A 23 -17.39 -8.32 -5.33
CA PHE A 23 -17.57 -7.84 -3.95
C PHE A 23 -18.90 -8.38 -3.42
N ASP A 24 -18.82 -9.34 -2.50
CA ASP A 24 -19.98 -9.78 -1.73
C ASP A 24 -20.33 -8.78 -0.61
N ASN A 25 -21.53 -8.93 -0.02
CA ASN A 25 -22.02 -8.03 1.02
C ASN A 25 -21.10 -7.98 2.25
N GLU A 26 -20.43 -9.08 2.58
CA GLU A 26 -19.47 -9.12 3.69
C GLU A 26 -18.24 -8.27 3.37
N TYR A 27 -17.74 -8.36 2.14
CA TYR A 27 -16.61 -7.54 1.72
C TYR A 27 -16.96 -6.05 1.63
N ILE A 28 -18.14 -5.71 1.14
CA ILE A 28 -18.65 -4.32 1.13
C ILE A 28 -18.70 -3.77 2.55
N LYS A 29 -19.24 -4.54 3.50
CA LYS A 29 -19.30 -4.13 4.91
C LYS A 29 -17.90 -3.84 5.49
N ILE A 30 -16.91 -4.66 5.16
CA ILE A 30 -15.52 -4.43 5.58
C ILE A 30 -14.96 -3.13 4.97
N ILE A 31 -15.31 -2.83 3.72
CA ILE A 31 -14.92 -1.55 3.09
C ILE A 31 -15.60 -0.39 3.82
N ASP A 32 -16.90 -0.45 4.07
CA ASP A 32 -17.67 0.60 4.76
C ASP A 32 -17.13 0.91 6.16
N GLU A 33 -16.71 -0.11 6.90
CA GLU A 33 -16.11 0.04 8.24
C GLU A 33 -14.76 0.79 8.24
N GLU A 34 -14.04 0.79 7.11
CA GLU A 34 -12.67 1.30 7.04
C GLU A 34 -12.47 2.46 6.06
N ILE A 35 -13.37 2.69 5.10
CA ILE A 35 -13.17 3.64 3.98
C ILE A 35 -12.90 5.07 4.45
N VAL A 36 -13.67 5.57 5.42
CA VAL A 36 -13.45 6.91 6.00
C VAL A 36 -12.08 6.97 6.67
N LYS A 37 -11.73 5.93 7.43
CA LYS A 37 -10.46 5.84 8.16
C LYS A 37 -9.25 5.74 7.24
N ILE A 38 -9.35 5.00 6.15
CA ILE A 38 -8.31 4.90 5.13
C ILE A 38 -8.08 6.26 4.46
N CYS A 39 -9.17 6.91 4.05
CA CYS A 39 -9.12 8.13 3.25
C CYS A 39 -8.79 9.38 4.05
N GLU A 40 -9.38 9.52 5.24
CA GLU A 40 -9.41 10.77 5.99
C GLU A 40 -9.15 10.57 7.49
N GLY A 41 -8.87 9.35 7.94
CA GLY A 41 -8.62 9.04 9.35
C GLY A 41 -9.91 9.10 10.18
N TYR A 42 -9.80 9.59 11.40
CA TYR A 42 -10.95 9.76 12.31
C TYR A 42 -11.68 11.09 12.08
N SER A 43 -11.84 11.48 10.81
CA SER A 43 -12.60 12.67 10.42
C SER A 43 -14.08 12.51 10.76
N ARG A 44 -14.86 13.58 10.50
CA ARG A 44 -16.32 13.57 10.70
C ARG A 44 -17.10 13.21 9.44
N SER A 45 -16.40 12.90 8.35
CA SER A 45 -17.01 12.61 7.06
C SER A 45 -17.81 11.33 7.11
N THR A 46 -18.92 11.32 6.37
CA THR A 46 -19.74 10.15 6.15
C THR A 46 -19.13 9.25 5.08
N ILE A 47 -19.58 7.98 5.05
CA ILE A 47 -19.19 7.04 3.99
C ILE A 47 -19.56 7.60 2.61
N GLU A 48 -20.75 8.18 2.44
CA GLU A 48 -21.22 8.74 1.17
C GLU A 48 -20.33 9.88 0.67
N GLU A 49 -19.95 10.81 1.55
CA GLU A 49 -19.03 11.92 1.21
C GLU A 49 -17.67 11.40 0.72
N VAL A 50 -17.11 10.41 1.42
CA VAL A 50 -15.81 9.82 1.06
C VAL A 50 -15.90 9.02 -0.24
N LYS A 51 -16.99 8.27 -0.46
CA LYS A 51 -17.22 7.55 -1.73
C LYS A 51 -17.32 8.51 -2.91
N ASN A 52 -18.06 9.60 -2.76
CA ASN A 52 -18.16 10.65 -3.78
C ASN A 52 -16.79 11.27 -4.08
N ARG A 53 -16.01 11.61 -3.05
CA ARG A 53 -14.66 12.18 -3.23
C ARG A 53 -13.70 11.20 -3.89
N LEU A 54 -13.72 9.91 -3.52
CA LEU A 54 -12.94 8.86 -4.16
C LEU A 54 -13.31 8.70 -5.63
N LEU A 55 -14.61 8.71 -5.95
CA LEU A 55 -15.08 8.59 -7.33
C LEU A 55 -14.58 9.76 -8.18
N GLU A 56 -14.69 11.00 -7.69
CA GLU A 56 -14.16 12.18 -8.39
C GLU A 56 -12.63 12.12 -8.54
N TYR A 57 -11.92 11.69 -7.50
CA TYR A 57 -10.46 11.47 -7.57
C TYR A 57 -10.08 10.46 -8.66
N LEU A 58 -10.78 9.32 -8.76
CA LEU A 58 -10.50 8.29 -9.76
C LEU A 58 -10.84 8.75 -11.18
N LYS A 59 -11.87 9.59 -11.38
CA LYS A 59 -12.22 10.18 -12.68
C LYS A 59 -11.12 11.06 -13.26
N THR A 60 -10.25 11.65 -12.43
CA THR A 60 -9.11 12.45 -12.89
C THR A 60 -7.97 11.61 -13.48
N LYS A 61 -8.02 10.28 -13.34
CA LYS A 61 -6.92 9.37 -13.68
C LYS A 61 -7.25 8.54 -14.92
N ASP A 62 -6.20 8.18 -15.67
CA ASP A 62 -6.30 7.14 -16.68
C ASP A 62 -6.43 5.75 -16.02
N LEU A 63 -6.67 4.70 -16.82
CA LEU A 63 -6.84 3.34 -16.32
C LEU A 63 -5.68 2.88 -15.43
N ARG A 64 -4.43 3.24 -15.77
CA ARG A 64 -3.25 2.86 -14.98
C ARG A 64 -3.24 3.57 -13.64
N GLY A 65 -3.57 4.86 -13.62
CA GLY A 65 -3.69 5.65 -12.40
C GLY A 65 -4.83 5.14 -11.50
N GLN A 66 -5.97 4.76 -12.09
CA GLN A 66 -7.07 4.12 -11.34
C GLN A 66 -6.65 2.80 -10.73
N GLN A 67 -6.00 1.91 -11.51
CA GLN A 67 -5.44 0.66 -11.01
C GLN A 67 -4.44 0.88 -9.87
N GLY A 68 -3.58 1.90 -9.95
CA GLY A 68 -2.67 2.29 -8.88
C GLY A 68 -3.41 2.67 -7.59
N ALA A 69 -4.30 3.66 -7.68
CA ALA A 69 -5.07 4.17 -6.56
C ALA A 69 -5.94 3.09 -5.89
N ILE A 70 -6.63 2.26 -6.67
CA ILE A 70 -7.46 1.18 -6.14
C ILE A 70 -6.59 0.11 -5.47
N SER A 71 -5.42 -0.21 -6.03
CA SER A 71 -4.48 -1.16 -5.41
C SER A 71 -4.02 -0.68 -4.04
N GLU A 72 -3.63 0.59 -3.94
CA GLU A 72 -3.21 1.23 -2.69
C GLU A 72 -4.33 1.18 -1.64
N PHE A 73 -5.56 1.54 -2.02
CA PHE A 73 -6.73 1.44 -1.14
C PHE A 73 -6.92 0.01 -0.60
N LEU A 74 -6.86 -1.01 -1.47
CA LEU A 74 -7.04 -2.42 -1.08
C LEU A 74 -5.93 -2.91 -0.14
N ILE A 75 -4.71 -2.41 -0.30
CA ILE A 75 -3.59 -2.68 0.61
C ILE A 75 -3.85 -2.05 1.98
N HIS A 76 -4.32 -0.80 2.02
CA HIS A 76 -4.68 -0.14 3.27
C HIS A 76 -5.79 -0.90 4.00
N LEU A 77 -6.83 -1.33 3.27
CA LEU A 77 -7.91 -2.14 3.79
C LEU A 77 -7.38 -3.43 4.45
N PHE A 78 -6.47 -4.14 3.78
CA PHE A 78 -5.86 -5.34 4.35
C PHE A 78 -5.10 -5.06 5.65
N LEU A 79 -4.27 -4.01 5.67
CA LEU A 79 -3.44 -3.68 6.81
C LEU A 79 -4.28 -3.26 8.02
N ASN A 80 -5.31 -2.45 7.82
CA ASN A 80 -6.22 -2.06 8.89
C ASN A 80 -6.93 -3.28 9.50
N ASN A 81 -7.43 -4.20 8.65
CA ASN A 81 -8.06 -5.46 9.08
C ASN A 81 -7.07 -6.45 9.74
N ASN A 82 -5.77 -6.20 9.69
CA ASN A 82 -4.73 -7.02 10.32
C ASN A 82 -4.04 -6.30 11.50
N ASN A 83 -4.72 -5.33 12.10
CA ASN A 83 -4.28 -4.58 13.29
C ASN A 83 -2.96 -3.84 13.08
N TYR A 84 -2.71 -3.33 11.88
CA TYR A 84 -1.70 -2.29 11.66
C TYR A 84 -2.38 -0.95 11.83
N LYS A 85 -1.80 -0.10 12.67
CA LYS A 85 -2.27 1.27 12.85
C LYS A 85 -1.78 2.09 11.67
N GLN A 86 -2.71 2.60 10.85
CA GLN A 86 -2.40 3.51 9.75
C GLN A 86 -1.97 4.86 10.33
N ASP A 87 -0.74 5.27 10.02
CA ASP A 87 -0.13 6.55 10.39
C ASP A 87 0.03 7.45 9.14
N CYS A 88 -0.76 7.18 8.11
CA CYS A 88 -0.87 7.95 6.88
C CYS A 88 -2.34 8.17 6.48
N LEU A 89 -2.61 9.01 5.47
CA LEU A 89 -3.93 9.12 4.84
C LEU A 89 -3.79 8.82 3.36
N PHE A 90 -4.80 8.15 2.78
CA PHE A 90 -4.84 7.90 1.34
C PHE A 90 -5.01 9.21 0.55
N PHE A 91 -5.86 10.13 1.02
CA PHE A 91 -5.90 11.46 0.41
C PHE A 91 -4.74 12.32 0.90
N ASN A 92 -3.91 12.75 -0.04
CA ASN A 92 -2.92 13.77 0.22
C ASN A 92 -3.56 15.15 -0.02
N LEU A 93 -3.49 16.04 0.97
CA LEU A 93 -3.96 17.43 0.82
C LEU A 93 -3.07 18.23 -0.16
N GLU A 94 -1.88 17.72 -0.48
CA GLU A 94 -0.94 18.28 -1.45
C GLU A 94 -1.00 17.63 -2.84
N ASP A 95 -2.14 17.10 -3.31
CA ASP A 95 -2.29 16.41 -4.61
C ASP A 95 -1.89 17.22 -5.88
N GLY A 96 -1.24 18.38 -5.72
CA GLY A 96 -0.53 19.15 -6.77
C GLY A 96 0.99 19.31 -6.57
N SER A 97 1.61 18.72 -5.54
CA SER A 97 3.05 18.85 -5.26
C SER A 97 3.82 17.55 -5.60
N ALA A 98 4.96 17.69 -6.29
CA ALA A 98 5.75 16.59 -6.85
C ALA A 98 6.48 15.71 -5.82
N LYS A 99 6.24 15.91 -4.51
CA LYS A 99 6.95 15.19 -3.46
C LYS A 99 6.32 13.81 -3.27
N LYS A 100 6.98 12.78 -3.80
CA LYS A 100 6.60 11.38 -3.59
C LYS A 100 7.38 10.80 -2.40
N GLY A 101 6.64 10.13 -1.51
CA GLY A 101 7.18 9.35 -0.40
C GLY A 101 6.74 7.89 -0.51
N PHE A 102 6.62 7.23 0.63
CA PHE A 102 6.02 5.90 0.74
C PHE A 102 4.52 5.94 0.41
N ASP A 103 4.01 4.88 -0.21
CA ASP A 103 2.54 4.72 -0.40
C ASP A 103 1.82 4.52 0.95
N GLY A 104 2.52 4.07 2.01
CA GLY A 104 1.95 4.02 3.34
C GLY A 104 2.96 3.90 4.46
N VAL A 105 2.59 4.46 5.63
CA VAL A 105 3.33 4.33 6.88
C VAL A 105 2.39 3.82 7.95
N TYR A 106 2.82 2.77 8.62
CA TYR A 106 2.04 2.06 9.62
C TYR A 106 2.85 1.83 10.88
N SER A 107 2.16 1.67 12.00
CA SER A 107 2.76 1.21 13.25
C SER A 107 2.08 -0.03 13.79
N LYS A 108 2.86 -0.87 14.46
CA LYS A 108 2.36 -2.02 15.22
C LYS A 108 3.35 -2.34 16.33
N ASN A 109 2.90 -2.40 17.57
CA ASN A 109 3.77 -2.59 18.75
C ASN A 109 4.92 -1.57 18.79
N ASP A 110 4.62 -0.31 18.50
CA ASP A 110 5.57 0.83 18.44
C ASP A 110 6.69 0.70 17.39
N GLU A 111 6.57 -0.24 16.46
CA GLU A 111 7.46 -0.44 15.33
C GLU A 111 6.85 0.09 14.03
N ILE A 112 7.68 0.71 13.18
CA ILE A 112 7.26 1.29 11.89
C ILE A 112 7.29 0.21 10.79
N PHE A 113 6.26 0.21 9.96
CA PHE A 113 6.10 -0.60 8.76
C PHE A 113 5.94 0.33 7.56
N LEU A 114 6.79 0.13 6.54
CA LEU A 114 6.82 0.94 5.33
C LEU A 114 6.21 0.17 4.16
N VAL A 115 5.23 0.78 3.50
CA VAL A 115 4.46 0.18 2.42
C VAL A 115 4.85 0.84 1.10
N GLU A 116 5.07 0.01 0.08
CA GLU A 116 5.18 0.45 -1.30
C GLU A 116 4.41 -0.52 -2.17
N SER A 117 3.64 0.01 -3.11
CA SER A 117 2.74 -0.72 -3.98
C SER A 117 3.12 -0.56 -5.45
N LYS A 118 2.94 -1.63 -6.22
CA LYS A 118 3.07 -1.62 -7.67
C LYS A 118 1.95 -2.44 -8.28
N SER A 119 1.27 -1.87 -9.26
CA SER A 119 0.17 -2.52 -9.96
C SER A 119 0.40 -2.60 -11.47
N GLY A 120 -0.44 -3.38 -12.15
CA GLY A 120 -0.54 -3.41 -13.61
C GLY A 120 -1.59 -4.40 -14.11
N GLY A 121 -2.01 -4.26 -15.36
CA GLY A 121 -2.93 -5.20 -16.01
C GLY A 121 -2.21 -6.44 -16.55
N CYS A 122 -2.90 -7.58 -16.58
CA CYS A 122 -2.41 -8.89 -17.04
C CYS A 122 -1.88 -8.89 -18.49
N LEU A 123 -2.33 -7.96 -19.32
CA LEU A 123 -1.86 -7.80 -20.71
C LEU A 123 -0.54 -7.03 -20.82
N THR A 124 -0.02 -6.51 -19.71
CA THR A 124 1.26 -5.79 -19.70
C THR A 124 2.41 -6.76 -19.97
N LYS A 125 3.25 -6.45 -20.96
CA LYS A 125 4.40 -7.29 -21.31
C LYS A 125 5.29 -7.56 -20.09
N ASN A 126 5.64 -8.82 -19.88
CA ASN A 126 6.52 -9.30 -18.79
C ASN A 126 6.00 -8.99 -17.37
N ILE A 127 4.71 -8.71 -17.20
CA ILE A 127 4.14 -8.55 -15.87
C ILE A 127 4.23 -9.88 -15.11
N SER A 128 4.47 -9.80 -13.81
CA SER A 128 4.34 -10.90 -12.85
C SER A 128 4.31 -10.32 -11.45
N HIS A 129 3.73 -11.05 -10.49
CA HIS A 129 3.76 -10.61 -9.10
C HIS A 129 5.19 -10.51 -8.59
N LEU A 130 6.06 -11.47 -8.95
CA LEU A 130 7.47 -11.46 -8.57
C LEU A 130 8.18 -10.15 -9.00
N ASN A 131 7.96 -9.71 -10.25
CA ASN A 131 8.55 -8.47 -10.76
C ASN A 131 8.01 -7.25 -10.01
N LYS A 132 6.70 -7.19 -9.79
CA LYS A 132 6.05 -6.09 -9.07
C LYS A 132 6.47 -6.00 -7.60
N ILE A 133 6.64 -7.14 -6.92
CA ILE A 133 7.17 -7.21 -5.55
C ILE A 133 8.61 -6.68 -5.51
N ARG A 134 9.44 -7.02 -6.50
CA ARG A 134 10.81 -6.51 -6.60
C ARG A 134 10.85 -5.01 -6.89
N GLU A 135 9.96 -4.52 -7.74
CA GLU A 135 9.80 -3.09 -8.01
C GLU A 135 9.40 -2.31 -6.75
N SER A 136 8.42 -2.80 -5.96
CA SER A 136 8.02 -2.13 -4.71
C SER A 136 9.11 -2.22 -3.64
N TYR A 137 9.75 -3.37 -3.46
CA TYR A 137 10.90 -3.49 -2.56
C TYR A 137 12.05 -2.55 -2.97
N SER A 138 12.38 -2.49 -4.27
CA SER A 138 13.43 -1.59 -4.76
C SER A 138 13.07 -0.12 -4.55
N GLY A 139 11.79 0.24 -4.62
CA GLY A 139 11.30 1.58 -4.27
C GLY A 139 11.58 1.92 -2.82
N LEU A 140 11.22 1.03 -1.89
CA LEU A 140 11.53 1.17 -0.45
C LEU A 140 13.03 1.32 -0.20
N GLU A 141 13.85 0.47 -0.81
CA GLU A 141 15.31 0.53 -0.68
C GLU A 141 15.87 1.86 -1.18
N GLN A 142 15.41 2.35 -2.32
CA GLN A 142 15.85 3.63 -2.88
C GLN A 142 15.45 4.82 -2.00
N TYR A 143 14.25 4.78 -1.38
CA TYR A 143 13.81 5.81 -0.44
C TYR A 143 14.63 5.79 0.85
N LEU A 144 14.91 4.62 1.41
CA LEU A 144 15.68 4.51 2.65
C LEU A 144 17.16 4.88 2.48
N THR A 145 17.77 4.50 1.35
CA THR A 145 19.20 4.69 1.09
C THR A 145 19.55 6.03 0.42
N GLY A 146 18.56 6.90 0.20
CA GLY A 146 18.76 8.19 -0.46
C GLY A 146 19.13 8.11 -1.95
N LYS A 147 18.97 6.93 -2.57
CA LYS A 147 19.35 6.67 -3.98
C LYS A 147 18.22 6.95 -4.99
N SER A 148 17.03 7.31 -4.53
CA SER A 148 15.90 7.60 -5.42
C SER A 148 16.25 8.70 -6.42
N HIS A 149 16.19 8.37 -7.71
CA HIS A 149 16.39 9.32 -8.82
C HIS A 149 15.15 10.17 -9.12
N ARG A 150 14.02 9.91 -8.46
CA ARG A 150 12.82 10.75 -8.57
C ARG A 150 13.11 12.05 -7.84
N ARG A 151 13.30 13.12 -8.63
CA ARG A 151 13.71 14.47 -8.21
C ARG A 151 13.05 14.90 -6.89
N ASP A 152 13.93 15.26 -5.96
CA ASP A 152 13.76 16.20 -4.84
C ASP A 152 12.71 15.86 -3.78
N GLY A 153 13.01 14.87 -2.92
CA GLY A 153 12.26 14.71 -1.68
C GLY A 153 12.91 13.80 -0.66
N ASN A 154 13.00 14.28 0.56
CA ASN A 154 13.12 13.45 1.74
C ASN A 154 11.75 12.75 1.96
N PRO A 155 11.64 11.42 1.78
CA PRO A 155 10.37 10.70 1.82
C PRO A 155 9.68 10.81 3.19
N TRP A 156 10.46 11.05 4.24
CA TRP A 156 9.98 11.23 5.59
C TRP A 156 9.28 12.58 5.82
N ILE A 157 9.40 13.56 4.92
CA ILE A 157 8.63 14.82 5.01
C ILE A 157 7.14 14.51 4.90
N ASN A 158 6.73 13.75 3.88
CA ASN A 158 5.33 13.38 3.71
C ASN A 158 4.87 12.46 4.83
N ALA A 159 5.68 11.46 5.19
CA ALA A 159 5.38 10.57 6.31
C ALA A 159 5.11 11.35 7.60
N TYR A 160 5.95 12.34 7.92
CA TYR A 160 5.78 13.20 9.09
C TYR A 160 4.51 14.04 8.98
N ASN A 161 4.29 14.69 7.84
CA ASN A 161 3.12 15.54 7.63
C ASN A 161 1.81 14.77 7.83
N HIS A 162 1.72 13.56 7.27
CA HIS A 162 0.56 12.70 7.48
C HIS A 162 0.46 12.23 8.94
N ALA A 163 1.53 11.66 9.51
CA ALA A 163 1.49 11.12 10.86
C ALA A 163 1.12 12.18 11.91
N ASN A 164 1.49 13.44 11.67
CA ASN A 164 1.22 14.58 12.54
C ASN A 164 -0.16 15.23 12.31
N GLN A 165 -0.98 14.73 11.37
CA GLN A 165 -2.35 15.20 11.23
C GLN A 165 -3.22 14.67 12.38
N ARG A 166 -4.05 15.56 12.93
CA ARG A 166 -4.92 15.27 14.07
C ARG A 166 -5.82 14.06 13.85
N ASP A 167 -6.40 13.96 12.65
CA ASP A 167 -7.34 12.88 12.33
C ASP A 167 -6.64 11.54 12.09
N VAL A 168 -5.32 11.51 11.91
CA VAL A 168 -4.58 10.23 11.83
C VAL A 168 -4.45 9.60 13.22
N LYS A 169 -4.32 10.40 14.28
CA LYS A 169 -4.13 9.93 15.66
C LYS A 169 -2.95 8.95 15.79
N SER A 170 -1.82 9.28 15.16
CA SER A 170 -0.56 8.56 15.39
C SER A 170 -0.12 8.78 16.83
N LYS A 171 0.62 7.82 17.40
CA LYS A 171 1.20 8.00 18.73
C LYS A 171 2.39 8.96 18.67
N ASP A 172 2.59 9.75 19.73
CA ASP A 172 3.71 10.71 19.82
C ASP A 172 5.07 10.05 19.56
N ASN A 173 5.32 8.87 20.14
CA ASN A 173 6.57 8.14 19.92
C ASN A 173 6.80 7.71 18.45
N ILE A 174 5.74 7.50 17.66
CA ILE A 174 5.84 7.21 16.22
C ILE A 174 6.13 8.50 15.46
N ILE A 175 5.44 9.59 15.80
CA ILE A 175 5.66 10.92 15.20
C ILE A 175 7.12 11.36 15.43
N ASP A 176 7.63 11.23 16.66
CA ASP A 176 9.00 11.58 17.02
C ASP A 176 10.05 10.75 16.25
N LYS A 177 9.80 9.44 16.10
CA LYS A 177 10.67 8.57 15.28
C LYS A 177 10.71 9.03 13.82
N ILE A 178 9.55 9.31 13.22
CA ILE A 178 9.46 9.79 11.84
C ILE A 178 10.13 11.16 11.68
N TRP A 179 9.97 12.06 12.67
CA TRP A 179 10.63 13.35 12.70
C TRP A 179 12.16 13.22 12.73
N GLN A 180 12.68 12.31 13.54
CA GLN A 180 14.11 12.04 13.62
C GLN A 180 14.64 11.49 12.29
N LEU A 181 13.94 10.53 11.67
CA LEU A 181 14.29 9.99 10.36
C LEU A 181 14.29 11.05 9.26
N ARG A 182 13.32 11.98 9.31
CA ARG A 182 13.28 13.16 8.45
C ARG A 182 14.52 14.02 8.65
N LYS A 183 14.88 14.34 9.90
CA LYS A 183 16.07 15.15 10.21
C LYS A 183 17.36 14.48 9.74
N ASP A 184 17.51 13.19 10.00
CA ASP A 184 18.68 12.39 9.63
C ASP A 184 18.86 12.35 8.11
N PHE A 185 17.79 12.07 7.37
CA PHE A 185 17.81 12.07 5.90
C PHE A 185 18.23 13.44 5.35
N GLN A 186 17.73 14.53 5.93
CA GLN A 186 18.10 15.89 5.51
C GLN A 186 19.57 16.22 5.79
N ASN A 187 20.18 15.58 6.79
CA ASN A 187 21.60 15.69 7.12
C ASN A 187 22.49 14.68 6.37
N GLY A 188 21.94 13.91 5.43
CA GLY A 188 22.67 12.89 4.67
C GLY A 188 22.95 11.61 5.46
N ILE A 189 22.26 11.40 6.58
CA ILE A 189 22.32 10.18 7.38
C ILE A 189 21.19 9.28 6.91
N PHE A 190 21.52 8.32 6.06
CA PHE A 190 20.56 7.40 5.45
C PHE A 190 20.47 6.09 6.21
N SER A 191 19.29 5.49 6.22
CA SER A 191 19.05 4.18 6.81
C SER A 191 19.26 3.06 5.79
N GLN A 192 19.18 1.81 6.26
CA GLN A 192 19.18 0.63 5.42
C GLN A 192 17.85 -0.12 5.54
N VAL A 193 17.56 -0.97 4.56
CA VAL A 193 16.35 -1.81 4.57
C VAL A 193 16.23 -2.69 5.83
N GLN A 194 17.36 -3.13 6.38
CA GLN A 194 17.48 -3.96 7.58
C GLN A 194 16.98 -3.27 8.85
N ASP A 195 16.91 -1.93 8.87
CA ASP A 195 16.46 -1.17 10.04
C ASP A 195 14.92 -1.16 10.16
N PHE A 196 14.21 -1.56 9.09
CA PHE A 196 12.76 -1.37 8.96
C PHE A 196 11.99 -2.66 8.70
N ASN A 197 10.73 -2.65 9.12
CA ASN A 197 9.74 -3.61 8.67
C ASN A 197 9.17 -3.13 7.32
N LEU A 198 9.23 -3.99 6.31
CA LEU A 198 8.90 -3.65 4.93
C LEU A 198 7.67 -4.40 4.46
N VAL A 199 6.82 -3.73 3.70
CA VAL A 199 5.59 -4.29 3.14
C VAL A 199 5.57 -4.03 1.63
N PRO A 200 6.38 -4.78 0.84
CA PRO A 200 6.33 -4.67 -0.61
C PRO A 200 5.06 -5.33 -1.14
N CYS A 201 4.29 -4.57 -1.89
CA CYS A 201 2.99 -4.99 -2.39
C CYS A 201 2.98 -5.12 -3.92
N SER A 202 2.18 -6.04 -4.42
CA SER A 202 1.91 -6.23 -5.84
C SER A 202 0.43 -6.45 -6.10
N THR A 203 -0.11 -5.77 -7.13
CA THR A 203 -1.44 -6.04 -7.65
C THR A 203 -1.40 -6.33 -9.14
N ILE A 204 -2.12 -7.36 -9.60
CA ILE A 204 -2.34 -7.65 -11.02
C ILE A 204 -3.85 -7.64 -11.30
N TYR A 205 -4.26 -6.85 -12.28
CA TYR A 205 -5.65 -6.78 -12.74
C TYR A 205 -5.88 -7.72 -13.93
N LEU A 206 -6.96 -8.50 -13.90
CA LEU A 206 -7.26 -9.53 -14.89
C LEU A 206 -8.16 -9.08 -16.05
N ASN A 207 -8.66 -7.84 -16.01
CA ASN A 207 -9.59 -7.28 -17.00
C ASN A 207 -10.89 -8.09 -17.12
N GLY A 208 -11.40 -8.60 -15.99
CA GLY A 208 -12.70 -9.26 -15.91
C GLY A 208 -12.72 -10.77 -16.17
N GLU A 209 -11.61 -11.39 -16.58
CA GLU A 209 -11.53 -12.83 -16.78
C GLU A 209 -10.69 -13.50 -15.68
N TRP A 210 -11.37 -14.15 -14.73
CA TRP A 210 -10.68 -14.77 -13.59
C TRP A 210 -9.68 -15.85 -14.01
N SER A 211 -8.47 -15.80 -13.44
CA SER A 211 -7.42 -16.78 -13.63
C SER A 211 -6.46 -16.83 -12.45
N ASN A 212 -6.18 -18.04 -11.95
CA ASN A 212 -5.22 -18.26 -10.88
C ASN A 212 -3.76 -18.22 -11.35
N LEU A 213 -3.51 -18.18 -12.66
CA LEU A 213 -2.18 -18.26 -13.29
C LEU A 213 -1.14 -17.37 -12.59
N TRP A 214 -1.49 -16.11 -12.31
CA TRP A 214 -0.58 -15.14 -11.70
C TRP A 214 -0.17 -15.49 -10.29
N SER A 215 -1.15 -15.93 -9.48
CA SER A 215 -0.93 -16.38 -8.12
C SER A 215 -0.13 -17.70 -8.09
N ASP A 216 -0.48 -18.64 -8.96
CA ASP A 216 0.19 -19.94 -9.04
C ASP A 216 1.66 -19.79 -9.47
N ASN A 217 1.93 -18.92 -10.46
CA ASN A 217 3.30 -18.60 -10.88
C ASN A 217 4.11 -18.00 -9.71
N LEU A 218 3.54 -17.06 -8.96
CA LEU A 218 4.22 -16.52 -7.77
C LEU A 218 4.54 -17.61 -6.75
N LEU A 219 3.60 -18.53 -6.50
CA LEU A 219 3.78 -19.62 -5.54
C LEU A 219 4.83 -20.64 -5.98
N GLN A 220 5.02 -20.84 -7.28
CA GLN A 220 6.10 -21.64 -7.84
C GLN A 220 7.46 -20.91 -7.73
N GLU A 221 7.48 -19.60 -7.88
CA GLU A 221 8.71 -18.79 -7.91
C GLU A 221 9.11 -18.19 -6.55
N LYS A 222 8.30 -18.34 -5.50
CA LYS A 222 8.45 -17.69 -4.18
C LYS A 222 9.83 -17.84 -3.52
N ALA A 223 10.56 -18.92 -3.81
CA ALA A 223 11.93 -19.10 -3.31
C ALA A 223 12.87 -17.94 -3.71
N LYS A 224 12.58 -17.27 -4.84
CA LYS A 224 13.30 -16.09 -5.33
C LYS A 224 13.11 -14.84 -4.46
N LEU A 225 12.21 -14.88 -3.46
CA LEU A 225 11.94 -13.79 -2.52
C LEU A 225 12.70 -13.94 -1.19
N ILE A 226 13.31 -15.10 -0.92
CA ILE A 226 14.03 -15.37 0.34
C ILE A 226 15.26 -14.46 0.52
N GLY A 227 15.83 -13.96 -0.58
CA GLY A 227 17.01 -13.08 -0.56
C GLY A 227 16.72 -11.61 -0.23
N LEU A 228 15.46 -11.21 -0.05
CA LEU A 228 15.11 -9.84 0.32
C LEU A 228 15.59 -9.53 1.75
N LYS A 229 16.05 -8.29 1.99
CA LYS A 229 16.62 -7.88 3.27
C LYS A 229 15.71 -6.88 3.97
N GLY A 230 15.50 -7.07 5.26
CA GLY A 230 14.65 -6.21 6.10
C GLY A 230 14.56 -6.75 7.52
N LYS A 231 14.17 -5.90 8.48
CA LYS A 231 13.91 -6.34 9.87
C LYS A 231 12.83 -7.43 9.87
N THR A 232 11.72 -7.11 9.23
CA THR A 232 10.72 -8.08 8.77
C THR A 232 10.24 -7.69 7.39
N ILE A 233 9.77 -8.66 6.60
CA ILE A 233 9.25 -8.43 5.26
C ILE A 233 7.90 -9.12 5.15
N LYS A 234 6.86 -8.34 4.87
CA LYS A 234 5.50 -8.81 4.67
C LYS A 234 5.05 -8.53 3.25
N ILE A 235 5.10 -9.56 2.42
CA ILE A 235 4.79 -9.44 1.01
C ILE A 235 3.29 -9.60 0.84
N LEU A 236 2.63 -8.63 0.22
CA LEU A 236 1.21 -8.68 -0.11
C LEU A 236 1.03 -8.76 -1.63
N SER A 237 0.41 -9.83 -2.11
CA SER A 237 0.16 -10.06 -3.53
C SER A 237 -1.34 -10.18 -3.77
N ILE A 238 -1.88 -9.33 -4.63
CA ILE A 238 -3.31 -9.24 -4.95
C ILE A 238 -3.53 -9.56 -6.42
N THR A 239 -4.18 -10.68 -6.71
CA THR A 239 -4.80 -10.88 -8.02
C THR A 239 -6.23 -10.33 -7.96
N ASN A 240 -6.50 -9.29 -8.74
CA ASN A 240 -7.78 -8.59 -8.76
C ASN A 240 -8.44 -8.81 -10.13
N GLU A 241 -9.71 -9.20 -10.13
CA GLU A 241 -10.47 -9.47 -11.35
C GLU A 241 -10.56 -8.23 -12.24
N ASP A 242 -11.08 -7.13 -11.70
CA ASP A 242 -11.29 -5.89 -12.43
C ASP A 242 -11.55 -4.70 -11.49
N ILE A 243 -11.23 -3.49 -11.95
CA ILE A 243 -11.50 -2.27 -11.17
C ILE A 243 -13.00 -1.95 -11.06
N SER A 244 -13.84 -2.46 -11.97
CA SER A 244 -15.26 -2.15 -12.04
C SER A 244 -16.02 -2.52 -10.77
N ASN A 245 -15.62 -3.56 -10.04
CA ASN A 245 -16.25 -3.92 -8.76
C ASN A 245 -16.08 -2.79 -7.73
N PHE A 246 -14.91 -2.15 -7.68
CA PHE A 246 -14.68 -1.02 -6.81
C PHE A 246 -15.44 0.22 -7.27
N ILE A 247 -15.47 0.50 -8.57
CA ILE A 247 -16.22 1.63 -9.14
C ILE A 247 -17.72 1.49 -8.86
N LYS A 248 -18.31 0.31 -9.12
CA LYS A 248 -19.72 0.01 -8.81
C LYS A 248 -20.01 0.23 -7.33
N TYR A 249 -19.12 -0.24 -6.44
CA TYR A 249 -19.26 0.00 -5.01
C TYR A 249 -19.34 1.50 -4.71
N LEU A 250 -18.46 2.33 -5.27
CA LEU A 250 -18.46 3.78 -5.06
C LEU A 250 -19.73 4.48 -5.58
N GLU A 251 -20.33 3.97 -6.66
CA GLU A 251 -21.54 4.55 -7.29
C GLU A 251 -22.84 4.22 -6.53
N VAL A 252 -22.84 3.17 -5.70
CA VAL A 252 -24.00 2.84 -4.85
C VAL A 252 -24.13 3.89 -3.73
N LYS A 253 -25.31 4.50 -3.63
CA LYS A 253 -25.65 5.44 -2.55
C LYS A 253 -26.09 4.72 -1.30
#